data_AF-A0A927CLH7-F1
#
_entry.id   AF-A0A927CLH7-F1
#
_cell.length_a   1.000
_cell.length_b   1.000
_cell.length_c   1.000
_cell.angle_alpha   90.00
_cell.angle_beta   90.00
_cell.angle_gamma   90.00
#
_symmetry.space_group_name_H-M   'P 1'
#
loop_
_entity.id
_entity.type
_entity.pdbx_description
1 polymer ?
#
loop_
_entity_poly.entity_id
_entity_poly.type
_entity_poly.pdbx_seq_one_letter_code
_entity_poly.pdbx_strand_id
1 'polypeptide(L)'
;MNGYSEPLSGINENSMTSDCKIGSMEIFRMDAKWFGDAIPERDRACMFVIFKISGGGVRGWSESILPCTKQTMDITHWAAVFMRLKGLSIPDAVLYAQGKNEAWGQDRMQLALAALSDLAGTLQSRPSGPRDVDASLERSYMIGLSQAYFSF
;
A
#
# COMPACT_ATOMS: atom_id res chain seq x y z
N MET A 1 7.42 -24.76 48.31
CA MET A 1 8.47 -24.41 47.32
C MET A 1 7.77 -23.95 46.07
N ASN A 2 8.01 -22.69 45.71
CA ASN A 2 7.32 -21.95 44.64
C ASN A 2 7.73 -22.51 43.28
N GLY A 3 6.76 -22.90 42.46
CA GLY A 3 6.91 -23.02 41.01
C GLY A 3 6.06 -21.94 40.37
N TYR A 4 6.67 -20.79 40.09
CA TYR A 4 6.02 -19.69 39.40
C TYR A 4 5.60 -20.14 38.00
N SER A 5 4.29 -20.21 37.76
CA SER A 5 3.76 -20.18 36.39
C SER A 5 4.01 -18.79 35.82
N GLU A 6 5.01 -18.65 34.95
CA GLU A 6 5.14 -17.47 34.10
C GLU A 6 3.89 -17.36 33.21
N PRO A 7 3.15 -16.23 33.24
CA PRO A 7 2.15 -15.99 32.22
C PRO A 7 2.89 -15.65 30.92
N LEU A 8 2.67 -16.46 29.89
CA LEU A 8 3.07 -16.18 28.51
C LEU A 8 2.69 -14.73 28.20
N SER A 9 3.72 -13.88 28.07
CA SER A 9 3.60 -12.48 27.73
C SER A 9 2.72 -12.37 26.49
N GLY A 10 1.53 -11.80 26.67
CA GLY A 10 0.66 -11.41 25.57
C GLY A 10 1.46 -10.58 24.60
N ILE A 11 1.78 -11.18 23.45
CA ILE A 11 2.23 -10.43 22.29
C ILE A 11 1.04 -9.55 21.96
N ASN A 12 1.13 -8.31 22.41
CA ASN A 12 0.06 -7.35 22.31
C ASN A 12 -0.11 -7.07 20.81
N GLU A 13 -1.14 -7.67 20.21
CA GLU A 13 -1.39 -7.70 18.76
C GLU A 13 -1.51 -6.29 18.16
N ASN A 14 -1.86 -5.32 19.02
CA ASN A 14 -1.87 -3.89 18.70
C ASN A 14 -0.50 -3.20 18.81
N SER A 15 0.46 -3.75 19.54
CA SER A 15 1.80 -3.15 19.70
C SER A 15 2.59 -3.23 18.41
N MET A 16 2.56 -4.38 17.71
CA MET A 16 3.34 -4.56 16.48
C MET A 16 2.95 -3.58 15.36
N THR A 17 1.66 -3.26 15.23
CA THR A 17 1.17 -2.29 14.24
C THR A 17 1.39 -0.84 14.69
N SER A 18 1.37 -0.58 16.01
CA SER A 18 1.64 0.74 16.60
C SER A 18 3.12 1.11 16.57
N ASP A 19 4.01 0.14 16.72
CA ASP A 19 5.47 0.32 16.65
C ASP A 19 5.99 0.34 15.21
N CYS A 20 5.23 -0.25 14.27
CA CYS A 20 5.56 -0.25 12.86
C CYS A 20 5.23 1.09 12.19
N LYS A 21 6.27 1.81 11.79
CA LYS A 21 6.16 3.03 11.00
C LYS A 21 6.25 2.76 9.51
N ILE A 22 5.50 3.54 8.73
CA ILE A 22 5.57 3.52 7.27
C ILE A 22 6.92 4.09 6.82
N GLY A 23 7.71 3.28 6.11
CA GLY A 23 9.06 3.61 5.67
C GLY A 23 9.11 4.14 4.24
N SER A 24 8.52 3.40 3.30
CA SER A 24 8.53 3.74 1.87
C SER A 24 7.21 3.45 1.22
N MET A 25 6.95 4.18 0.14
CA MET A 25 5.76 4.06 -0.68
C MET A 25 6.16 4.05 -2.15
N GLU A 26 5.44 3.25 -2.94
CA GLU A 26 5.65 3.12 -4.38
C GLU A 26 4.30 3.10 -5.09
N ILE A 27 4.19 3.84 -6.19
CA ILE A 27 3.00 3.92 -7.01
C ILE A 27 3.36 3.59 -8.45
N PHE A 28 2.60 2.67 -9.03
CA PHE A 28 2.77 2.19 -10.40
C PHE A 28 1.51 2.50 -11.19
N ARG A 29 1.65 3.23 -12.29
CA ARG A 29 0.60 3.38 -13.30
C ARG A 29 0.73 2.26 -14.31
N MET A 30 -0.27 1.41 -14.41
CA MET A 30 -0.33 0.34 -15.40
C MET A 30 -1.18 0.75 -16.61
N ASP A 31 -0.82 0.19 -17.76
CA ASP A 31 -1.58 0.31 -19.00
C ASP A 31 -2.80 -0.62 -18.97
N ALA A 32 -3.98 -0.12 -19.35
CA ALA A 32 -5.20 -0.93 -19.43
C ALA A 32 -5.05 -2.13 -20.37
N LYS A 33 -4.11 -2.09 -21.33
CA LYS A 33 -3.83 -3.22 -22.24
C LYS A 33 -3.42 -4.50 -21.52
N TRP A 34 -2.86 -4.41 -20.31
CA TRP A 34 -2.44 -5.59 -19.53
C TRP A 34 -3.61 -6.39 -18.98
N PHE A 35 -4.79 -5.77 -18.89
CA PHE A 35 -5.97 -6.37 -18.29
C PHE A 35 -6.94 -6.92 -19.34
N GLY A 36 -6.61 -6.82 -20.64
CA GLY A 36 -7.32 -7.49 -21.73
C GLY A 36 -8.83 -7.28 -21.70
N ASP A 37 -9.58 -8.39 -21.72
CA ASP A 37 -11.05 -8.42 -21.68
C ASP A 37 -11.63 -8.45 -20.26
N ALA A 38 -10.79 -8.44 -19.21
CA ALA A 38 -11.25 -8.33 -17.83
C ALA A 38 -11.88 -6.95 -17.55
N ILE A 39 -11.64 -5.98 -18.44
CA ILE A 39 -12.22 -4.65 -18.39
C ILE A 39 -13.25 -4.53 -19.51
N PRO A 40 -14.50 -4.14 -19.22
CA PRO A 40 -15.49 -3.82 -20.24
C PRO A 40 -14.94 -2.78 -21.23
N GLU A 41 -15.25 -2.88 -22.52
CA GLU A 41 -14.70 -1.98 -23.56
C GLU A 41 -14.88 -0.48 -23.27
N ARG A 42 -15.92 -0.12 -22.50
CA ARG A 42 -16.19 1.27 -22.05
C ARG A 42 -15.11 1.83 -21.12
N ASP A 43 -14.34 0.98 -20.48
CA ASP A 43 -13.36 1.32 -19.45
C ASP A 43 -11.91 1.08 -19.93
N ARG A 44 -11.70 0.77 -21.21
CA ARG A 44 -10.35 0.57 -21.81
C ARG A 44 -9.47 1.84 -21.80
N ALA A 45 -10.04 3.00 -21.48
CA ALA A 45 -9.30 4.25 -21.26
C ALA A 45 -8.98 4.52 -19.77
N CYS A 46 -9.36 3.61 -18.86
CA CYS A 46 -9.16 3.78 -17.42
C CYS A 46 -7.68 3.62 -17.04
N MET A 47 -7.26 4.34 -16.01
CA MET A 47 -5.90 4.24 -15.48
C MET A 47 -5.87 3.26 -14.33
N PHE A 48 -4.99 2.27 -14.42
CA PHE A 48 -4.78 1.29 -13.36
C PHE A 48 -3.63 1.77 -12.49
N VAL A 49 -3.88 1.84 -11.18
CA VAL A 49 -2.88 2.28 -10.21
C VAL A 49 -2.68 1.18 -9.19
N ILE A 50 -1.43 0.78 -9.01
CA ILE A 50 -1.01 -0.13 -7.96
C ILE A 50 -0.23 0.69 -6.94
N PHE A 51 -0.62 0.57 -5.67
CA PHE A 51 0.00 1.24 -4.55
C PHE A 51 0.63 0.22 -3.61
N LYS A 52 1.89 0.46 -3.25
CA LYS A 52 2.65 -0.37 -2.34
C LYS A 52 3.15 0.49 -1.19
N ILE A 53 2.92 0.02 0.03
CA ILE A 53 3.42 0.62 1.26
C ILE A 53 4.34 -0.38 1.95
N SER A 54 5.47 0.07 2.49
CA SER A 54 6.37 -0.78 3.27
C SER A 54 6.53 -0.24 4.70
N GLY A 55 6.58 -1.14 5.67
CA GLY A 55 6.77 -0.83 7.08
C GLY A 55 7.15 -2.09 7.86
N GLY A 56 7.99 -1.95 8.89
CA GLY A 56 8.34 -3.08 9.77
C GLY A 56 9.00 -4.28 9.05
N GLY A 57 9.64 -4.05 7.89
CA GLY A 57 10.25 -5.10 7.07
C GLY A 57 9.25 -5.92 6.24
N VAL A 58 8.00 -5.49 6.14
CA VAL A 58 6.99 -6.11 5.27
C VAL A 58 6.35 -5.08 4.34
N ARG A 59 5.50 -5.55 3.42
CA ARG A 59 4.88 -4.77 2.35
C ARG A 59 3.37 -4.99 2.41
N GLY A 60 2.62 -3.96 2.04
CA GLY A 60 1.19 -4.01 1.81
C GLY A 60 0.84 -3.42 0.45
N TRP A 61 -0.19 -3.95 -0.18
CA TRP A 61 -0.60 -3.63 -1.54
C TRP A 61 -2.06 -3.22 -1.64
N SER A 62 -2.33 -2.37 -2.61
CA SER A 62 -3.68 -2.13 -3.10
C SER A 62 -3.66 -1.73 -4.56
N GLU A 63 -4.81 -1.87 -5.20
CA GLU A 63 -5.03 -1.47 -6.57
C GLU A 63 -6.31 -0.65 -6.68
N SER A 64 -6.36 0.26 -7.66
CA SER A 64 -7.56 1.02 -7.98
C SER A 64 -7.62 1.35 -9.46
N ILE A 65 -8.84 1.44 -9.96
CA ILE A 65 -9.16 1.85 -11.33
C ILE A 65 -9.63 3.29 -11.25
N LEU A 66 -8.84 4.21 -11.80
CA LEU A 66 -9.20 5.62 -11.84
C LEU A 66 -10.03 5.92 -13.10
N PRO A 67 -11.08 6.76 -12.97
CA PRO A 67 -11.92 7.14 -14.09
C PRO A 67 -11.12 7.86 -15.17
N CYS A 68 -11.50 7.60 -16.43
CA CYS A 68 -10.88 8.19 -17.61
C CYS A 68 -11.04 9.71 -17.60
N THR A 69 -10.00 10.46 -17.24
CA THR A 69 -9.91 11.87 -17.61
C THR A 69 -9.16 11.96 -18.93
N LYS A 70 -9.65 12.77 -19.88
CA LYS A 70 -8.97 13.02 -21.17
C LYS A 70 -7.58 13.67 -21.00
N GLN A 71 -7.22 14.03 -19.78
CA GLN A 71 -5.98 14.69 -19.41
C GLN A 71 -5.04 13.64 -18.83
N THR A 72 -3.83 13.56 -19.35
CA THR A 72 -2.76 12.75 -18.77
C THR A 72 -2.56 13.17 -17.31
N MET A 73 -2.98 12.33 -16.38
CA MET A 73 -2.79 12.59 -14.96
C MET A 73 -1.29 12.48 -14.63
N ASP A 74 -0.71 13.55 -14.12
CA ASP A 74 0.61 13.51 -13.51
C ASP A 74 0.51 12.67 -12.23
N ILE A 75 1.01 11.44 -12.30
CA ILE A 75 0.91 10.51 -11.18
C ILE A 75 1.72 10.98 -9.98
N THR A 76 2.78 11.75 -10.19
CA THR A 76 3.58 12.34 -9.11
C THR A 76 2.72 13.30 -8.30
N HIS A 77 2.04 14.22 -8.98
CA HIS A 77 1.17 15.20 -8.33
C HIS A 77 -0.04 14.52 -7.66
N TRP A 78 -0.63 13.54 -8.34
CA TRP A 78 -1.76 12.79 -7.80
C TRP A 78 -1.40 12.03 -6.52
N ALA A 79 -0.22 11.39 -6.50
CA ALA A 79 0.32 10.59 -5.41
C ALA A 79 0.90 11.41 -4.24
N ALA A 80 1.28 12.67 -4.47
CA ALA A 80 2.00 13.49 -3.48
C ALA A 80 1.28 13.59 -2.12
N VAL A 81 -0.04 13.42 -2.10
CA VAL A 81 -0.82 13.42 -0.86
C VAL A 81 -0.39 12.33 0.13
N PHE A 82 0.03 11.17 -0.38
CA PHE A 82 0.43 10.02 0.43
C PHE A 82 1.78 10.22 1.12
N MET A 83 2.59 11.20 0.70
CA MET A 83 3.86 11.52 1.37
C MET A 83 3.68 11.81 2.87
N ARG A 84 2.49 12.30 3.26
CA ARG A 84 2.15 12.58 4.65
C ARG A 84 1.95 11.33 5.51
N LEU A 85 1.83 10.14 4.90
CA LEU A 85 1.76 8.87 5.62
C LEU A 85 3.14 8.40 6.09
N LYS A 86 4.22 8.88 5.48
CA LYS A 86 5.58 8.47 5.82
C LYS A 86 5.90 8.79 7.28
N GLY A 87 6.42 7.81 8.00
CA GLY A 87 6.79 7.93 9.41
C GLY A 87 5.64 7.80 10.40
N LEU A 88 4.38 7.77 9.95
CA LEU A 88 3.23 7.46 10.80
C LEU A 88 3.21 5.97 11.15
N SER A 89 2.68 5.65 12.35
CA SER A 89 2.28 4.29 12.68
C SER A 89 1.10 3.86 11.80
N ILE A 90 0.83 2.56 11.69
CA ILE A 90 -0.32 2.09 10.90
C ILE A 90 -1.64 2.65 11.45
N PRO A 91 -1.93 2.62 12.77
CA PRO A 91 -3.14 3.24 13.31
C PRO A 91 -3.24 4.74 13.01
N ASP A 92 -2.15 5.50 13.17
CA ASP A 92 -2.15 6.94 12.90
C ASP A 92 -2.38 7.23 11.41
N ALA A 93 -1.79 6.41 10.52
CA ALA A 93 -1.97 6.54 9.08
C ALA A 93 -3.41 6.24 8.65
N VAL A 94 -4.06 5.26 9.27
CA VAL A 94 -5.48 4.95 9.03
C VAL A 94 -6.37 6.10 9.46
N LEU A 95 -6.19 6.60 10.69
CA LEU A 95 -6.94 7.76 11.20
C LEU A 95 -6.72 9.00 10.33
N TYR A 96 -5.48 9.25 9.93
CA TYR A 96 -5.13 10.35 9.05
C TYR A 96 -5.81 10.23 7.69
N ALA A 97 -5.78 9.06 7.04
CA ALA A 97 -6.41 8.85 5.74
C ALA A 97 -7.94 8.99 5.81
N GLN A 98 -8.59 8.45 6.84
CA GLN A 98 -10.04 8.59 7.05
C GLN A 98 -10.48 10.05 7.18
N GLY A 99 -9.66 10.88 7.84
CA GLY A 99 -9.90 12.32 7.97
C GLY A 99 -9.67 13.15 6.71
N LYS A 100 -9.29 12.53 5.57
CA LYS A 100 -8.92 13.24 4.34
C LYS A 100 -9.86 13.00 3.15
N ASN A 101 -11.04 12.40 3.35
CA ASN A 101 -11.96 12.12 2.24
C ASN A 101 -12.24 13.35 1.35
N GLU A 102 -12.51 14.52 1.93
CA GLU A 102 -12.77 15.75 1.15
C GLU A 102 -11.53 16.25 0.38
N ALA A 103 -10.34 16.14 0.96
CA ALA A 103 -9.10 16.65 0.38
C ALA A 103 -8.47 15.68 -0.64
N TRP A 104 -8.60 14.38 -0.41
CA TRP A 104 -8.02 13.31 -1.23
C TRP A 104 -9.03 12.78 -2.24
N GLY A 105 -10.33 12.90 -1.96
CA GLY A 105 -11.35 12.17 -2.69
C GLY A 105 -11.36 10.69 -2.31
N GLN A 106 -12.45 10.03 -2.66
CA GLN A 106 -12.75 8.66 -2.26
C GLN A 106 -11.70 7.66 -2.76
N ASP A 107 -11.27 7.76 -4.02
CA ASP A 107 -10.35 6.78 -4.64
C ASP A 107 -9.00 6.72 -3.93
N ARG A 108 -8.39 7.89 -3.65
CA ARG A 108 -7.09 7.97 -2.96
C ARG A 108 -7.20 7.51 -1.50
N MET A 109 -8.29 7.86 -0.82
CA MET A 109 -8.54 7.40 0.54
C MET A 109 -8.68 5.87 0.59
N GLN A 110 -9.52 5.28 -0.26
CA GLN A 110 -9.73 3.84 -0.30
C GLN A 110 -8.46 3.08 -0.67
N LEU A 111 -7.71 3.58 -1.66
CA LEU A 111 -6.43 3.01 -2.05
C LEU A 111 -5.44 2.97 -0.89
N ALA A 112 -5.33 4.06 -0.12
CA ALA A 112 -4.45 4.10 1.06
C ALA A 112 -4.92 3.15 2.16
N LEU A 113 -6.22 3.14 2.49
CA LEU A 113 -6.77 2.27 3.53
C LEU A 113 -6.61 0.79 3.20
N ALA A 114 -6.82 0.40 1.95
CA ALA A 114 -6.62 -0.97 1.49
C ALA A 114 -5.15 -1.41 1.64
N ALA A 115 -4.19 -0.57 1.23
CA ALA A 115 -2.76 -0.91 1.36
C ALA A 115 -2.30 -0.97 2.83
N LEU A 116 -2.84 -0.10 3.69
CA LEU A 116 -2.57 -0.13 5.13
C LEU A 116 -3.16 -1.38 5.78
N SER A 117 -4.36 -1.80 5.36
CA SER A 117 -5.00 -3.02 5.81
C SER A 117 -4.18 -4.26 5.42
N ASP A 118 -3.72 -4.34 4.18
CA ASP A 118 -2.87 -5.42 3.70
C ASP A 118 -1.51 -5.46 4.42
N LEU A 119 -0.91 -4.28 4.66
CA LEU A 119 0.33 -4.17 5.44
C LEU A 119 0.14 -4.70 6.87
N ALA A 120 -0.95 -4.33 7.53
CA ALA A 120 -1.29 -4.81 8.87
C ALA A 120 -1.48 -6.33 8.91
N GLY A 121 -2.23 -6.89 7.95
CA GLY A 121 -2.43 -8.33 7.83
C GLY A 121 -1.12 -9.09 7.58
N THR A 122 -0.22 -8.52 6.76
CA THR A 122 1.09 -9.10 6.46
C THR A 122 2.04 -9.04 7.66
N LEU A 123 1.97 -7.99 8.48
CA LEU A 123 2.72 -7.90 9.73
C LEU A 123 2.27 -8.97 10.73
N GLN A 124 0.95 -9.18 10.85
CA GLN A 124 0.38 -10.20 11.73
C GLN A 124 0.73 -11.62 11.29
N SER A 125 0.79 -11.84 9.98
CA SER A 125 1.02 -13.17 9.39
C SER A 125 2.50 -13.51 9.15
N ARG A 126 3.44 -12.69 9.65
CA ARG A 126 4.85 -12.63 9.21
C ARG A 126 5.47 -14.02 8.93
N PRO A 127 5.64 -14.43 7.65
CA PRO A 127 6.36 -15.66 7.33
C PRO A 127 7.87 -15.52 7.61
N SER A 128 8.49 -16.58 8.12
CA SER A 128 9.87 -16.67 8.61
C SER A 128 10.94 -16.86 7.51
N GLY A 129 10.71 -16.38 6.28
CA GLY A 129 11.60 -16.61 5.12
C GLY A 129 12.39 -15.37 4.64
N PRO A 130 13.46 -15.56 3.84
CA PRO A 130 14.24 -14.48 3.23
C PRO A 130 13.43 -13.74 2.15
N ARG A 131 13.32 -12.41 2.26
CA ARG A 131 12.42 -11.58 1.40
C ARG A 131 13.11 -10.64 0.43
N ASP A 132 14.41 -10.37 0.59
CA ASP A 132 15.07 -9.24 -0.10
C ASP A 132 15.38 -9.48 -1.58
N VAL A 133 15.77 -10.70 -1.96
CA VAL A 133 16.09 -11.03 -3.37
C VAL A 133 14.81 -11.01 -4.22
N ASP A 134 13.73 -11.55 -3.67
CA ASP A 134 12.40 -11.57 -4.28
C ASP A 134 11.83 -10.15 -4.46
N ALA A 135 12.01 -9.28 -3.46
CA ALA A 135 11.53 -7.89 -3.50
C ALA A 135 12.17 -7.05 -4.62
N SER A 136 13.45 -7.28 -4.92
CA SER A 136 14.15 -6.54 -5.98
C SER A 136 13.69 -6.94 -7.38
N LEU A 137 13.51 -8.25 -7.62
CA LEU A 137 12.98 -8.78 -8.88
C LEU A 137 11.53 -8.35 -9.11
N GLU A 138 10.69 -8.44 -8.08
CA GLU A 138 9.31 -7.96 -8.10
C GLU A 138 9.25 -6.47 -8.48
N ARG A 139 10.08 -5.64 -7.84
CA ARG A 139 10.13 -4.21 -8.13
C ARG A 139 10.55 -3.93 -9.58
N SER A 140 11.61 -4.58 -10.07
CA SER A 140 12.07 -4.43 -11.45
C SER A 140 11.01 -4.87 -12.46
N TYR A 141 10.30 -5.96 -12.19
CA TYR A 141 9.19 -6.44 -13.01
C TYR A 141 8.06 -5.40 -13.06
N MET A 142 7.62 -4.89 -11.91
CA MET A 142 6.56 -3.89 -11.82
C MET A 142 6.92 -2.58 -12.53
N ILE A 143 8.16 -2.13 -12.42
CA ILE A 143 8.65 -0.96 -13.16
C ILE A 143 8.59 -1.23 -14.67
N GLY A 144 9.02 -2.41 -15.12
CA GLY A 144 9.00 -2.78 -16.54
C GLY A 144 7.60 -2.85 -17.17
N LEU A 145 6.57 -3.13 -16.36
CA LEU A 145 5.17 -3.14 -16.81
C LEU A 145 4.50 -1.76 -16.75
N SER A 146 5.03 -0.84 -15.94
CA SER A 146 4.42 0.45 -15.66
C SER A 146 4.63 1.47 -16.78
N GLN A 147 3.59 2.27 -17.06
CA GLN A 147 3.71 3.47 -17.89
C GLN A 147 4.36 4.63 -17.14
N ALA A 148 4.17 4.69 -15.81
CA ALA A 148 4.76 5.68 -14.94
C ALA A 148 4.96 5.09 -13.55
N TYR A 149 6.01 5.55 -12.88
CA TYR A 149 6.42 5.06 -11.57
C TYR A 149 6.84 6.21 -10.68
N PHE A 150 6.43 6.18 -9.42
CA PHE A 150 6.84 7.15 -8.41
C PHE A 150 7.11 6.47 -7.07
N SER A 151 8.15 6.90 -6.37
CA SER A 151 8.57 6.34 -5.08
C SER A 151 9.05 7.43 -4.14
N PHE A 152 8.67 7.32 -2.87
CA PHE A 152 8.91 8.33 -1.85
C PHE A 152 8.93 7.78 -0.42
#